data_AF-X0YU38-F1
#
_entry.id   AF-X0YU38-F1
#
_cell.length_a   1.000
_cell.length_b   1.000
_cell.length_c   1.000
_cell.angle_alpha   90.00
_cell.angle_beta   90.00
_cell.angle_gamma   90.00
#
_symmetry.space_group_name_H-M   'P 1'
#
loop_
_entity.id
_entity.type
_entity.pdbx_description
1 polymer ?
#
loop_
_entity_poly.entity_id
_entity_poly.type
_entity_poly.pdbx_seq_one_letter_code
_entity_poly.pdbx_strand_id
1 'polypeptide(L)'
;MVDGGLRDNIPVKEVVEQKKSDFVLIVLCSPLGYLKVENKKFKGVIEISSRAISTMIDETMKNDLEMITRINEIIKKGERGTDWLASKKIIDINTISPTKHLSGELLSFGQKELREGFEAGRKSSSEFLRKTGQI
;
A
#
# COMPACT_ATOMS: atom_id res chain seq x y z
N MET A 1 22.11 7.98 -0.51
CA MET A 1 20.77 8.04 0.11
C MET A 1 19.79 7.59 -0.94
N VAL A 2 19.09 6.49 -0.71
CA VAL A 2 18.09 5.91 -1.64
C VAL A 2 16.72 6.18 -1.03
N ASP A 3 15.71 6.40 -1.87
CA ASP A 3 14.33 6.66 -1.44
C ASP A 3 13.81 5.54 -0.52
N GLY A 4 13.20 5.93 0.61
CA GLY A 4 12.60 5.00 1.57
C GLY A 4 11.46 4.18 0.97
N GLY A 5 10.80 4.68 -0.08
CA GLY A 5 9.73 3.96 -0.79
C GLY A 5 10.16 2.64 -1.45
N LEU A 6 11.46 2.42 -1.66
CA LEU A 6 11.99 1.15 -2.15
C LEU A 6 12.17 0.07 -1.07
N ARG A 7 12.32 0.48 0.20
CA ARG A 7 12.66 -0.40 1.31
C ARG A 7 11.52 -0.58 2.31
N ASP A 8 10.73 0.47 2.53
CA ASP A 8 9.62 0.48 3.48
C ASP A 8 8.54 1.45 2.98
N ASN A 9 7.79 1.03 1.95
CA ASN A 9 6.81 1.88 1.29
C ASN A 9 5.53 2.06 2.12
N ILE A 10 5.32 1.20 3.11
CA ILE A 10 4.26 1.32 4.11
C ILE A 10 4.91 1.07 5.47
N PRO A 11 5.37 2.12 6.18
CA PRO A 11 6.10 1.98 7.45
C PRO A 11 5.19 1.60 8.62
N VAL A 12 4.40 0.53 8.48
CA VAL A 12 3.42 0.10 9.48
C VAL A 12 4.11 -0.26 10.78
N LYS A 13 5.26 -0.92 10.70
CA LYS A 13 6.04 -1.31 11.88
C LYS A 13 6.37 -0.08 12.75
N GLU A 14 6.85 0.99 12.13
CA GLU A 14 7.24 2.21 12.84
C GLU A 14 6.03 2.91 13.45
N VAL A 15 4.93 3.02 12.71
CA VAL A 15 3.67 3.58 13.21
C VAL A 15 3.17 2.79 14.42
N VAL A 16 3.18 1.47 14.35
CA VAL A 16 2.68 0.59 15.39
C VAL A 16 3.55 0.60 16.64
N GLU A 17 4.87 0.47 16.48
CA GLU A 17 5.81 0.32 17.59
C GLU A 17 6.07 1.68 18.27
N GLN A 18 6.22 2.76 17.49
CA GLN A 18 6.58 4.06 18.04
C GLN A 18 5.38 4.89 18.49
N LYS A 19 4.25 4.82 17.76
CA LYS A 19 3.05 5.61 18.10
C LYS A 19 2.05 4.87 18.96
N LYS A 20 2.28 3.57 19.22
CA LYS A 20 1.40 2.69 20.01
C LYS A 20 -0.05 2.67 19.51
N SER A 21 -0.30 2.97 18.24
CA SER A 21 -1.64 2.96 17.67
C SER A 21 -2.22 1.55 17.58
N ASP A 22 -3.49 1.38 17.90
CA ASP A 22 -4.24 0.12 17.71
C ASP A 22 -5.02 0.09 16.39
N PHE A 23 -5.01 1.22 15.68
CA PHE A 23 -5.63 1.42 14.38
C PHE A 23 -4.64 2.10 13.42
N VAL A 24 -4.59 1.63 12.19
CA VAL A 24 -3.79 2.24 11.12
C VAL A 24 -4.65 2.36 9.86
N LEU A 25 -4.77 3.58 9.35
CA LEU A 25 -5.34 3.85 8.03
C LEU A 25 -4.21 4.03 7.03
N ILE A 26 -4.16 3.15 6.04
CA ILE A 26 -3.14 3.15 4.99
C ILE A 26 -3.76 3.78 3.74
N VAL A 27 -3.16 4.85 3.23
CA VAL A 27 -3.60 5.53 2.01
C VAL A 27 -2.60 5.23 0.91
N LEU A 28 -3.06 4.52 -0.11
CA LEU A 28 -2.23 4.09 -1.24
C LEU A 28 -2.49 4.97 -2.45
N CYS A 29 -1.42 5.28 -3.18
CA CYS A 29 -1.49 6.00 -4.45
C CYS A 29 -1.61 5.07 -5.67
N SER A 30 -1.47 3.76 -5.46
CA SER A 30 -1.63 2.71 -6.48
C SER A 30 -2.68 1.67 -6.04
N PRO A 31 -3.35 1.01 -7.01
CA PRO A 31 -4.24 -0.10 -6.72
C PRO A 31 -3.45 -1.32 -6.22
N LEU A 32 -3.94 -2.00 -5.19
CA LEU A 32 -3.32 -3.21 -4.66
C LEU A 32 -3.35 -4.37 -5.67
N GLY A 33 -2.19 -4.99 -5.91
CA GLY A 33 -2.07 -6.24 -6.69
C GLY A 33 -2.39 -6.08 -8.18
N TYR A 34 -2.24 -4.88 -8.74
CA TYR A 34 -2.76 -4.54 -10.07
C TYR A 34 -1.69 -4.20 -11.12
N LEU A 35 -0.42 -4.59 -10.93
CA LEU A 35 0.54 -4.54 -12.04
C LEU A 35 0.10 -5.51 -13.12
N LYS A 36 -0.66 -4.99 -14.09
CA LYS A 36 -0.95 -5.71 -15.32
C LYS A 36 0.39 -5.99 -16.01
N VAL A 37 0.53 -7.22 -16.51
CA VAL A 37 1.61 -7.56 -17.43
C VAL A 37 1.43 -6.68 -18.66
N GLU A 38 2.25 -5.65 -18.78
CA GLU A 38 2.24 -4.78 -19.95
C GLU A 38 3.05 -5.46 -21.06
N ASN A 39 2.37 -5.82 -22.16
CA ASN A 39 3.02 -6.22 -23.41
C ASN A 39 3.57 -4.98 -24.15
N LYS A 40 4.27 -4.08 -23.46
CA LYS A 40 4.91 -2.91 -24.04
C LYS A 40 6.35 -3.26 -24.42
N LYS A 41 6.78 -2.81 -25.61
CA LYS A 41 8.20 -2.85 -25.99
C LYS A 41 8.94 -1.77 -25.21
N PHE A 42 9.75 -2.18 -24.25
CA PHE A 42 10.65 -1.28 -23.51
C PHE A 42 11.72 -0.73 -24.45
N LYS A 43 11.92 0.59 -24.45
CA LYS A 43 12.82 1.30 -25.37
C LYS A 43 14.23 1.50 -24.81
N GLY A 44 14.54 0.99 -23.61
CA GLY A 44 15.89 1.06 -23.04
C GLY A 44 16.01 0.55 -21.61
N VAL A 45 17.25 0.50 -21.12
CA VAL A 45 17.61 -0.03 -19.77
C VAL A 45 16.94 0.77 -18.64
N ILE A 46 16.83 2.08 -18.78
CA ILE A 46 16.19 2.95 -17.77
C ILE A 46 14.72 2.60 -17.59
N GLU A 47 13.99 2.33 -18.68
CA GLU A 47 12.57 1.96 -18.62
C GLU A 47 12.37 0.58 -17.96
N ILE A 48 13.29 -0.36 -18.22
CA ILE A 48 13.31 -1.68 -17.58
C ILE A 48 13.57 -1.55 -16.07
N SER A 49 14.57 -0.75 -15.68
CA SER A 49 14.90 -0.52 -14.27
C SER A 49 13.75 0.17 -13.52
N SER A 50 13.13 1.19 -14.13
CA SER A 50 11.95 1.86 -13.56
C SER A 50 10.79 0.88 -13.35
N ARG A 51 10.53 0.01 -14.33
CA ARG A 51 9.51 -1.03 -14.19
C ARG A 51 9.84 -2.04 -13.09
N ALA A 52 11.08 -2.49 -13.00
CA ALA A 52 11.52 -3.41 -11.96
C ALA A 52 11.35 -2.82 -10.55
N ILE A 53 11.64 -1.51 -10.39
CA ILE A 53 11.42 -0.77 -9.15
C ILE A 53 9.93 -0.73 -8.80
N SER A 54 9.06 -0.37 -9.75
CA SER A 54 7.61 -0.36 -9.53
C SER A 54 7.07 -1.73 -9.14
N THR A 55 7.57 -2.81 -9.77
CA THR A 55 7.21 -4.19 -9.39
C THR A 55 7.63 -4.53 -7.97
N MET A 56 8.87 -4.23 -7.60
CA MET A 56 9.38 -4.49 -6.25
C MET A 56 8.58 -3.74 -5.19
N ILE A 57 8.20 -2.49 -5.47
CA ILE A 57 7.36 -1.67 -4.60
C ILE A 57 6.01 -2.34 -4.35
N ASP A 58 5.30 -2.72 -5.42
CA ASP A 58 3.96 -3.31 -5.30
C ASP A 58 4.00 -4.68 -4.58
N GLU A 59 5.03 -5.49 -4.83
CA GLU A 59 5.22 -6.78 -4.15
C GLU A 59 5.50 -6.60 -2.66
N THR A 60 6.38 -5.64 -2.31
CA THR A 60 6.69 -5.34 -0.90
C THR A 60 5.45 -4.85 -0.16
N MET A 61 4.72 -3.89 -0.75
CA MET A 61 3.46 -3.37 -0.18
C MET A 61 2.43 -4.47 0.06
N LYS A 62 2.24 -5.36 -0.92
CA LYS A 62 1.29 -6.46 -0.80
C LYS A 62 1.71 -7.41 0.32
N ASN A 63 2.98 -7.79 0.36
CA ASN A 63 3.51 -8.69 1.37
C ASN A 63 3.38 -8.12 2.79
N ASP A 64 3.61 -6.82 2.97
CA ASP A 64 3.49 -6.16 4.28
C ASP A 64 2.03 -6.19 4.79
N LEU A 65 1.05 -5.89 3.93
CA LEU A 65 -0.37 -5.94 4.27
C LEU A 65 -0.86 -7.36 4.58
N GLU A 66 -0.45 -8.33 3.76
CA GLU A 66 -0.78 -9.75 3.98
C GLU A 66 -0.18 -10.25 5.29
N MET A 67 1.07 -9.90 5.58
CA MET A 67 1.76 -10.32 6.80
C MET A 67 1.04 -9.81 8.05
N ILE A 68 0.64 -8.54 8.08
CA ILE A 68 -0.02 -7.99 9.27
C ILE A 68 -1.41 -8.58 9.46
N THR A 69 -2.17 -8.75 8.37
CA THR A 69 -3.48 -9.39 8.40
C THR A 69 -3.35 -10.81 8.95
N ARG A 70 -2.35 -11.57 8.49
CA ARG A 70 -2.08 -12.93 8.96
C ARG A 70 -1.68 -12.97 10.43
N ILE A 71 -0.86 -12.02 10.91
CA ILE A 71 -0.51 -11.91 12.34
C ILE A 71 -1.77 -11.65 13.17
N ASN A 72 -2.65 -10.74 12.73
CA ASN A 72 -3.92 -10.47 13.40
C ASN A 72 -4.79 -11.73 13.48
N GLU A 73 -4.89 -12.51 12.41
CA GLU A 73 -5.65 -13.76 12.38
C GLU A 73 -5.09 -14.80 13.37
N ILE A 74 -3.77 -14.99 13.40
CA ILE A 74 -3.11 -15.92 14.33
C ILE A 74 -3.39 -15.51 15.78
N ILE A 75 -3.28 -14.22 16.10
CA ILE A 75 -3.56 -13.72 17.45
C ILE A 75 -5.04 -13.92 17.81
N LYS A 76 -5.98 -13.66 16.89
CA LYS A 76 -7.42 -13.84 17.10
C LYS A 76 -7.80 -15.30 17.35
N LYS A 77 -7.10 -16.25 16.73
CA LYS A 77 -7.33 -17.69 16.95
C LYS A 77 -6.77 -18.20 18.28
N GLY A 78 -6.10 -17.35 19.07
CA GLY A 78 -5.50 -17.75 20.34
C GLY A 78 -4.23 -18.58 20.18
N GLU A 79 -3.70 -18.71 18.97
CA GLU A 79 -2.50 -19.48 18.62
C GLU A 79 -1.21 -18.70 18.97
N ARG A 80 -1.14 -18.12 20.18
CA ARG A 80 0.05 -17.38 20.66
C ARG A 80 1.21 -18.30 21.07
N GLY A 81 1.31 -19.50 20.49
CA GLY A 81 2.17 -20.59 20.93
C GLY A 81 3.69 -20.35 20.83
N THR A 82 4.13 -19.15 20.45
CA THR A 82 5.55 -18.78 20.34
C THR A 82 5.83 -17.44 21.02
N ASP A 83 7.00 -17.32 21.65
CA ASP A 83 7.42 -16.11 22.38
C ASP A 83 7.41 -14.84 21.53
N TRP A 84 7.69 -14.96 20.22
CA TRP A 84 7.70 -13.82 19.30
C TRP A 84 6.31 -13.26 18.99
N LEU A 85 5.25 -14.05 19.18
CA LEU A 85 3.84 -13.63 19.04
C LEU A 85 3.25 -13.11 20.36
N ALA A 86 3.80 -13.52 21.50
CA ALA A 86 3.29 -13.15 22.82
C ALA A 86 3.29 -11.63 23.06
N SER A 87 4.26 -10.92 22.48
CA SER A 87 4.38 -9.46 22.58
C SER A 87 3.65 -8.69 21.47
N LYS A 88 2.98 -9.38 20.54
CA LYS A 88 2.27 -8.75 19.42
C LYS A 88 0.81 -8.46 19.81
N LYS A 89 0.30 -7.33 19.34
CA LYS A 89 -1.08 -6.89 19.53
C LYS A 89 -1.86 -6.96 18.22
N ILE A 90 -3.18 -7.08 18.32
CA ILE A 90 -4.06 -6.95 17.16
C ILE A 90 -4.09 -5.47 16.75
N ILE A 91 -4.01 -5.22 15.45
CA ILE A 91 -4.01 -3.88 14.89
C ILE A 91 -5.08 -3.82 13.82
N ASP A 92 -6.06 -2.95 14.00
CA ASP A 92 -7.08 -2.76 12.98
C ASP A 92 -6.48 -1.96 11.81
N ILE A 93 -6.40 -2.60 10.65
CA ILE A 93 -5.81 -2.01 9.45
C ILE A 93 -6.89 -1.83 8.40
N ASN A 94 -7.06 -0.58 8.00
CA ASN A 94 -7.91 -0.21 6.90
C ASN A 94 -7.07 0.40 5.79
N THR A 95 -7.45 0.13 4.55
CA THR A 95 -6.74 0.64 3.38
C THR A 95 -7.68 1.43 2.47
N ILE A 96 -7.23 2.61 2.04
CA ILE A 96 -7.84 3.39 0.98
C ILE A 96 -6.91 3.29 -0.22
N SER A 97 -7.40 2.73 -1.33
CA SER A 97 -6.63 2.63 -2.57
C SER A 97 -7.48 3.03 -3.78
N PRO A 98 -6.88 3.58 -4.84
CA PRO A 98 -7.56 3.78 -6.11
C PRO A 98 -8.00 2.44 -6.71
N THR A 99 -9.10 2.45 -7.47
CA THR A 99 -9.63 1.26 -8.17
C THR A 99 -8.97 1.02 -9.53
N LYS A 100 -8.22 2.01 -10.02
CA LYS A 100 -7.53 1.99 -11.31
C LYS A 100 -6.15 2.63 -11.14
N HIS A 101 -5.22 2.28 -12.02
CA HIS A 101 -3.96 3.01 -12.13
C HIS A 101 -4.24 4.46 -12.52
N LEU A 102 -3.53 5.37 -11.87
CA LEU A 102 -3.50 6.76 -12.28
C LEU A 102 -2.80 6.85 -13.64
N SER A 103 -3.28 7.73 -14.51
CA SER A 103 -2.61 7.96 -15.78
C SER A 103 -1.33 8.76 -15.55
N GLY A 104 -0.33 8.53 -16.40
CA GLY A 104 0.95 9.23 -16.33
C GLY A 104 2.10 8.35 -15.84
N GLU A 105 3.31 8.74 -16.23
CA GLU A 105 4.54 8.18 -15.69
C GLU A 105 4.84 8.83 -14.33
N LEU A 106 5.65 8.18 -13.49
CA LEU A 106 6.08 8.68 -12.17
C LEU A 106 6.61 10.13 -12.17
N LEU A 107 7.15 10.58 -13.30
CA LEU A 107 7.74 11.90 -13.47
C LEU A 107 6.86 12.85 -14.31
N SER A 108 5.62 12.46 -14.64
CA SER A 108 4.67 13.32 -15.33
C SER A 108 3.88 14.17 -14.33
N PHE A 109 3.99 15.49 -14.46
CA PHE A 109 3.28 16.46 -13.62
C PHE A 109 2.32 17.34 -14.46
N GLY A 110 1.79 16.80 -15.55
CA GLY A 110 0.80 17.51 -16.34
C GLY A 110 -0.48 17.76 -15.54
N GLN A 111 -1.14 18.90 -15.80
CA GLN A 111 -2.35 19.28 -15.07
C GLN A 111 -3.48 18.25 -15.18
N LYS A 112 -3.53 17.54 -16.31
CA LYS A 112 -4.51 16.49 -16.54
C LYS A 112 -4.27 15.31 -15.61
N GLU A 113 -3.05 14.78 -15.56
CA GLU A 113 -2.70 13.65 -14.68
C GLU A 113 -2.89 14.02 -13.20
N LEU A 114 -2.50 15.23 -12.80
CA LEU A 114 -2.69 15.71 -11.44
C LEU A 114 -4.18 15.74 -11.04
N ARG A 115 -5.04 16.29 -11.91
CA ARG A 115 -6.49 16.32 -11.66
C ARG A 115 -7.08 14.92 -11.54
N GLU A 116 -6.69 14.01 -12.43
CA GLU A 116 -7.12 12.62 -12.38
C GLU A 116 -6.69 11.94 -11.06
N GLY A 117 -5.46 12.20 -10.60
CA GLY A 117 -4.96 11.75 -9.29
C GLY A 117 -5.80 12.25 -8.12
N PHE A 118 -6.10 13.55 -8.09
CA PHE A 118 -6.94 14.13 -7.03
C PHE A 118 -8.36 13.55 -7.03
N GLU A 119 -8.97 13.40 -8.19
CA GLU A 119 -10.32 12.84 -8.31
C GLU A 119 -10.36 11.37 -7.88
N ALA A 120 -9.35 10.59 -8.25
CA ALA A 120 -9.23 9.19 -7.82
C ALA A 120 -9.10 9.10 -6.28
N GLY A 121 -8.24 9.90 -5.66
CA GLY A 121 -8.10 9.94 -4.20
C GLY A 121 -9.39 10.34 -3.49
N ARG A 122 -10.08 11.36 -3.99
CA ARG A 122 -11.38 11.80 -3.45
C ARG A 122 -12.44 10.71 -3.56
N LYS A 123 -12.50 10.03 -4.71
CA LYS A 123 -13.46 8.95 -4.95
C LYS A 123 -13.21 7.77 -4.00
N SER A 124 -11.98 7.27 -3.93
CA SER A 124 -11.63 6.14 -3.05
C SER A 124 -11.88 6.45 -1.57
N SER A 125 -11.58 7.67 -1.12
CA SER A 125 -11.85 8.09 0.24
C SER A 125 -13.36 8.15 0.52
N SER A 126 -14.15 8.67 -0.41
CA SER A 126 -15.61 8.73 -0.27
C SER A 126 -16.25 7.33 -0.23
N GLU A 127 -15.76 6.41 -1.07
CA GLU A 127 -16.19 5.01 -1.06
C GLU A 127 -15.85 4.32 0.27
N PHE A 128 -14.65 4.57 0.80
CA PHE A 128 -14.25 4.08 2.12
C PHE A 128 -15.18 4.58 3.22
N LEU A 129 -15.41 5.90 3.30
CA LEU A 129 -16.26 6.50 4.34
C LEU A 129 -17.70 5.95 4.31
N ARG A 130 -18.28 5.77 3.10
CA ARG A 130 -19.58 5.11 2.91
C ARG A 130 -19.59 3.68 3.42
N LYS A 131 -18.56 2.89 3.09
CA LYS A 131 -18.44 1.50 3.56
C LYS A 131 -18.36 1.41 5.08
N THR A 132 -17.73 2.39 5.72
CA THR A 132 -17.58 2.46 7.19
C THR A 132 -18.75 3.15 7.91
N GLY A 133 -19.77 3.62 7.19
CA GLY A 133 -20.95 4.29 7.76
C GLY A 133 -20.66 5.66 8.39
N GLN A 134 -19.59 6.35 7.93
CA GLN A 134 -19.22 7.68 8.41
C GLN A 134 -19.90 8.82 7.63
N ILE A 135 -20.47 8.50 6.45
CA ILE A 135 -21.32 9.36 5.60
C ILE A 135 -22.32 8.50 4.81
#